data_AF-A0A0Q7K9C4-F1
#
_entry.id   AF-A0A0Q7K9C4-F1
#
_cell.length_a   1.000
_cell.length_b   1.000
_cell.length_c   1.000
_cell.angle_alpha   90.00
_cell.angle_beta   90.00
_cell.angle_gamma   90.00
#
_symmetry.space_group_name_H-M   'P 1'
#
loop_
_entity.id
_entity.type
_entity.pdbx_description
1 polymer ?
#
loop_
_entity_poly.entity_id
_entity_poly.type
_entity_poly.pdbx_seq_one_letter_code
_entity_poly.pdbx_strand_id
1 'polypeptide(L)' 'MTVPLPQLRLTRLRRHVRSTGGVTVAEVVEMFGVSPMTAHRDLAALSRTTPDVQRVQGGAVRTSSSPWERPEG' A
#
# COMPACT_ATOMS: atom_id res chain seq x y z
N MET A 1 22.54 0.14 -12.96
CA MET A 1 21.78 1.14 -12.19
C MET A 1 21.22 0.45 -10.95
N THR A 2 21.63 0.87 -9.74
CA THR A 2 21.05 0.34 -8.49
C THR A 2 19.70 1.03 -8.27
N VAL A 3 18.64 0.25 -8.04
CA VAL A 3 17.32 0.82 -7.73
C VAL A 3 17.35 1.25 -6.26
N PRO A 4 17.14 2.53 -5.91
CA PRO A 4 17.09 2.97 -4.53
C PRO A 4 15.97 2.25 -3.76
N LEU A 5 16.26 1.87 -2.51
CA LEU A 5 15.37 1.06 -1.66
C LEU A 5 13.90 1.54 -1.65
N PRO A 6 13.57 2.85 -1.62
CA PRO A 6 12.19 3.31 -1.67
C PRO A 6 11.46 2.93 -2.97
N GLN A 7 12.12 3.00 -4.13
CA GLN A 7 11.50 2.65 -5.41
C GLN A 7 11.22 1.15 -5.52
N LEU A 8 12.10 0.31 -4.94
CA LEU A 8 11.88 -1.12 -4.85
C LEU A 8 10.67 -1.46 -3.98
N ARG A 9 10.52 -0.81 -2.82
CA ARG A 9 9.36 -1.00 -1.93
C ARG A 9 8.05 -0.59 -2.62
N LEU A 10 8.03 0.55 -3.30
CA LEU A 10 6.85 1.00 -4.07
C LEU A 10 6.44 -0.01 -5.15
N THR A 11 7.42 -0.56 -5.88
CA THR A 11 7.17 -1.57 -6.90
C THR A 11 6.56 -2.83 -6.30
N ARG A 12 7.07 -3.29 -5.15
CA ARG A 12 6.53 -4.44 -4.43
C ARG A 12 5.15 -4.17 -3.85
N LEU A 13 4.92 -3.02 -3.24
CA LEU A 13 3.61 -2.60 -2.72
C LEU A 13 2.55 -2.56 -3.83
N ARG A 14 2.90 -2.00 -5.00
CA ARG A 14 1.99 -1.97 -6.15
C ARG A 14 1.61 -3.37 -6.64
N ARG A 15 2.55 -4.32 -6.62
CA ARG A 15 2.27 -5.73 -6.96
C ARG A 15 1.37 -6.37 -5.90
N HIS A 16 1.69 -6.16 -4.63
CA HIS A 16 0.94 -6.71 -3.51
C HIS A 16 -0.52 -6.25 -3.54
N VAL A 17 -0.74 -4.93 -3.58
CA VAL A 17 -2.08 -4.32 -3.66
C VAL A 17 -2.87 -4.81 -4.89
N ARG A 18 -2.21 -5.07 -6.03
CA ARG A 18 -2.85 -5.71 -7.20
C ARG A 18 -3.25 -7.16 -7.01
N SER A 19 -2.53 -7.90 -6.19
CA SER A 19 -2.84 -9.30 -5.88
C SER A 19 -3.86 -9.46 -4.75
N THR A 20 -3.82 -8.60 -3.73
CA THR A 20 -4.61 -8.74 -2.50
C THR A 20 -5.81 -7.80 -2.43
N GLY A 21 -5.84 -6.76 -3.26
CA GLY A 21 -6.86 -5.71 -3.22
C GLY A 21 -6.53 -4.57 -2.24
N GLY A 22 -5.57 -4.73 -1.34
CA GLY A 22 -5.17 -3.68 -0.40
C GLY A 22 -3.97 -4.03 0.48
N VAL A 23 -3.54 -3.06 1.27
CA VAL A 23 -2.45 -3.18 2.23
C VAL A 23 -2.61 -2.16 3.36
N THR A 24 -2.30 -2.57 4.58
CA THR A 24 -2.29 -1.75 5.78
C THR A 24 -0.88 -1.27 6.12
N VAL A 25 -0.77 -0.22 6.93
CA VAL A 25 0.51 0.27 7.44
C VAL A 25 1.26 -0.83 8.19
N ALA A 26 0.56 -1.63 8.99
CA ALA A 26 1.15 -2.74 9.74
C ALA A 26 1.79 -3.77 8.80
N GLU A 27 1.09 -4.17 7.73
CA GLU A 27 1.63 -5.10 6.74
C GLU A 27 2.86 -4.53 6.00
N VAL A 28 2.90 -3.21 5.75
CA VAL A 28 4.09 -2.58 5.17
C VAL A 28 5.28 -2.61 6.14
N VAL A 29 5.03 -2.37 7.43
CA VAL A 29 6.06 -2.45 8.48
C VAL A 29 6.62 -3.86 8.55
N GLU A 30 5.77 -4.88 8.61
CA GLU A 30 6.18 -6.29 8.67
C GLU A 30 6.91 -6.74 7.40
N MET A 31 6.40 -6.38 6.21
CA MET A 31 6.96 -6.82 4.93
C MET A 31 8.34 -6.22 4.63
N PHE A 32 8.62 -5.01 5.12
CA PHE A 32 9.82 -4.27 4.76
C PHE A 32 10.73 -3.89 5.93
N GLY A 33 10.33 -4.16 7.19
CA GLY A 33 11.08 -3.80 8.38
C GLY A 33 11.27 -2.28 8.54
N VAL A 34 10.31 -1.48 8.07
CA VAL A 34 10.39 -0.01 8.08
C VAL A 34 9.60 0.59 9.24
N SER A 35 9.92 1.83 9.63
CA SER A 35 9.10 2.54 10.62
C SER A 35 7.69 2.83 10.11
N PRO A 36 6.67 2.95 10.99
CA PRO A 36 5.31 3.33 10.60
C PRO A 36 5.26 4.63 9.79
N MET A 37 6.09 5.62 10.15
CA MET A 37 6.18 6.88 9.41
C MET A 37 6.70 6.68 7.97
N THR A 38 7.63 5.76 7.76
CA THR A 38 8.13 5.38 6.43
C THR A 38 7.06 4.65 5.62
N ALA A 39 6.34 3.71 6.25
CA ALA A 39 5.20 3.03 5.64
C ALA A 39 4.12 4.02 5.19
N HIS A 40 3.77 5.00 6.03
CA HIS A 40 2.83 6.06 5.66
C HIS A 40 3.29 6.89 4.45
N ARG A 41 4.59 7.18 4.34
CA ARG A 41 5.17 7.91 3.20
C ARG A 41 5.13 7.07 1.93
N ASP A 42 5.48 5.79 2.02
CA ASP A 42 5.44 4.87 0.88
C ASP A 42 4.00 4.68 0.38
N LEU A 43 3.02 4.50 1.27
CA LEU A 43 1.61 4.39 0.89
C LEU A 43 1.07 5.69 0.25
N ALA A 44 1.48 6.85 0.77
CA ALA A 44 1.12 8.13 0.16
C ALA A 44 1.76 8.33 -1.23
N ALA A 45 2.99 7.85 -1.42
CA ALA A 45 3.63 7.85 -2.73
C ALA A 45 2.96 6.86 -3.70
N LEU A 46 2.56 5.69 -3.19
CA LEU A 46 1.86 4.67 -3.97
C LEU A 46 0.55 5.22 -4.55
N SER A 47 -0.30 5.84 -3.72
CA SER A 47 -1.58 6.40 -4.18
C SER A 47 -1.42 7.57 -5.14
N ARG A 48 -0.33 8.36 -5.02
CA ARG A 48 -0.03 9.45 -5.97
C ARG A 48 0.49 8.95 -7.32
N THR A 49 1.18 7.83 -7.34
CA THR A 49 1.86 7.31 -8.55
C THR A 49 1.08 6.18 -9.24
N THR A 50 0.04 5.66 -8.60
CA THR A 50 -0.72 4.51 -9.06
C THR A 50 -2.22 4.88 -9.15
N PRO A 51 -2.77 5.08 -10.37
CA PRO A 51 -4.14 5.56 -10.57
C PRO A 51 -5.23 4.65 -9.99
N ASP A 52 -4.96 3.35 -9.88
CA ASP A 52 -5.89 2.33 -9.38
C ASP A 52 -5.73 2.03 -7.89
N VAL A 53 -5.03 2.88 -7.13
CA VAL A 53 -4.82 2.72 -5.68
C VAL A 53 -5.24 3.98 -4.92
N GLN A 54 -6.15 3.82 -3.97
CA GLN A 54 -6.65 4.86 -3.10
C GLN A 54 -6.14 4.68 -1.67
N ARG A 55 -5.78 5.78 -1.00
CA ARG A 55 -5.44 5.77 0.42
C ARG A 55 -6.71 5.68 1.28
N VAL A 56 -6.68 4.86 2.31
CA VAL A 56 -7.73 4.74 3.33
C VAL A 56 -7.14 4.97 4.72
N GLN A 57 -7.99 5.06 5.74
CA GLN A 57 -7.52 5.17 7.12
C GLN A 57 -6.67 3.95 7.47
N GLY A 58 -5.36 4.18 7.67
CA GLY A 58 -4.40 3.12 8.02
C GLY A 58 -3.87 2.27 6.87
N GLY A 59 -4.14 2.60 5.60
CA GLY A 59 -3.70 1.75 4.47
C GLY A 59 -3.90 2.34 3.08
N ALA A 60 -3.84 1.46 2.08
CA ALA A 60 -4.20 1.73 0.69
C ALA A 60 -4.91 0.52 0.07
N VAL A 61 -5.94 0.77 -0.74
CA VAL A 61 -6.78 -0.26 -1.39
C VAL A 61 -6.88 0.02 -2.88
N ARG A 62 -7.22 -0.98 -3.70
CA ARG A 62 -7.48 -0.76 -5.12
C ARG A 62 -8.84 -0.13 -5.33
N THR A 63 -8.91 0.90 -6.17
CA THR A 63 -10.16 1.61 -6.46
C THR A 63 -11.19 0.74 -7.20
N SER A 64 -10.73 -0.28 -7.93
CA SER A 64 -11.61 -1.25 -8.61
C SER A 64 -11.98 -2.46 -7.74
N SER A 65 -11.40 -2.59 -6.55
CA SER A 65 -11.89 -3.53 -5.55
C SER A 65 -12.62 -2.70 -4.50
N SER A 66 -13.94 -2.73 -4.49
CA SER A 66 -14.66 -2.48 -3.26
C SER A 66 -14.71 -3.80 -2.49
N PRO A 67 -13.92 -4.00 -1.42
CA PRO A 67 -14.22 -5.02 -0.43
C PRO A 67 -14.68 -4.41 0.90
N TRP A 68 -14.90 -3.08 1.00
CA TRP A 68 -15.52 -2.48 2.19
C TRP A 68 -17.04 -2.65 2.15
N GLU A 69 -17.49 -3.89 2.20
CA GLU A 69 -18.77 -4.22 2.81
C GLU A 69 -18.48 -4.36 4.30
N ARG A 70 -19.07 -3.48 5.12
CA ARG A 70 -18.99 -3.62 6.58
C ARG A 70 -19.50 -5.02 6.92
N PRO A 71 -18.88 -5.77 7.86
CA PRO A 71 -19.61 -6.87 8.47
C PRO A 71 -20.82 -6.24 9.17
N GLU A 72 -22.01 -6.38 8.56
CA GLU A 72 -23.28 -6.16 9.23
C GLU A 72 -23.33 -7.18 10.38
N GLY A 73 -23.20 -6.68 11.61
CA GLY A 73 -23.30 -7.42 12.85
C GLY A 73 -23.85 -6.50 13.93
#